data_AF-W7T6N2-F1
#
_entry.id   AF-W7T6N2-F1
#
_cell.length_a   1.000
_cell.length_b   1.000
_cell.length_c   1.000
_cell.angle_alpha   90.00
_cell.angle_beta   90.00
_cell.angle_gamma   90.00
#
_symmetry.space_group_name_H-M   'P 1'
#
loop_
_entity.id
_entity.type
_entity.pdbx_description
1 polymer ?
#
loop_
_entity_poly.entity_id
_entity_poly.type
_entity_poly.pdbx_seq_one_letter_code
_entity_poly.pdbx_strand_id
1 'polypeptide(L)'
;MLDPALSAESQCEDLRPDEWVYLAEGNLHVLLAYRGQCARFRDHVLRLLKVRHGGEKKALYDPRQERHYVEHVVGPVLGHQYLETGTSLTVTPSFLNEVAIQIMPHRPARRAVYDLDKTACTVECLRDLTRFFPPMPHATLTAPPTCQLTLEIKPKAGYHSRSRLVPPARRFKFQESRFSLMQRYRFAVLETQALEPEWGDLREGPNWGYSPPDLFSGEVEKMTRTLQALIRNPQIFFQFFVGPRLVYGRGERQVGLARNAARQLLLPGGACAEGFGAESEEDPLDTLMEAVAQVLQQECLLPRLLSLQRLDVLDVEGAGAVMERLVELCGGEEAAAQALLQEEVLQARLLRTGAEEEGPGGESMSAMARRLEAALGLGPCGARGGSGKGSTCEGEPAGFVLEQQHKEALATVQRLSQAECLFLLHRWLIALGASDCSIMLAIRRCPDEAALPLTRFSPVLGQDASSLQPLESFCQSASEPGLLSFRPTPPAQGGRERGAVRLAYAMHVVDLGPKPPTKVLSKARLEDGIIAAAQRAGSSAKEASQRSSGAVSTH
;
A
#
# COMPACT_ATOMS: atom_id res chain seq x y z
N MET A 1 -8.03 26.62 -2.70
CA MET A 1 -7.29 27.67 -1.94
C MET A 1 -6.86 27.04 -0.63
N LEU A 2 -5.56 27.06 -0.32
CA LEU A 2 -5.04 26.67 0.99
C LEU A 2 -5.64 27.62 2.04
N ASP A 3 -6.07 27.06 3.18
CA ASP A 3 -6.57 27.86 4.30
C ASP A 3 -5.46 28.81 4.78
N PRO A 4 -5.65 30.15 4.73
CA PRO A 4 -4.66 31.12 5.17
C PRO A 4 -4.27 30.98 6.65
N ALA A 5 -5.03 30.20 7.43
CA ALA A 5 -4.76 29.96 8.85
C ALA A 5 -3.58 28.99 9.12
N LEU A 6 -2.98 28.36 8.09
CA LEU A 6 -1.92 27.35 8.27
C LEU A 6 -0.55 27.73 7.69
N SER A 7 -0.37 28.95 7.17
CA SER A 7 0.89 29.38 6.53
C SER A 7 1.82 30.21 7.42
N ALA A 8 1.82 29.99 8.73
CA ALA A 8 2.83 30.53 9.64
C ALA A 8 3.35 29.38 10.52
N GLU A 9 4.67 29.29 10.70
CA GLU A 9 5.31 28.42 11.68
C GLU A 9 4.66 28.65 13.05
N SER A 10 3.69 27.80 13.38
CA SER A 10 2.76 28.08 14.47
C SER A 10 3.35 27.62 15.79
N GLN A 11 3.41 28.55 16.75
CA GLN A 11 4.02 28.36 18.06
C GLN A 11 3.31 27.29 18.90
N CYS A 12 4.06 26.75 19.87
CA CYS A 12 3.68 25.66 20.79
C CYS A 12 2.50 26.00 21.73
N GLU A 13 2.10 27.27 21.85
CA GLU A 13 1.19 27.75 22.92
C GLU A 13 -0.23 27.12 22.89
N ASP A 14 -0.64 26.52 21.76
CA ASP A 14 -1.96 25.90 21.61
C ASP A 14 -2.00 24.38 21.91
N LEU A 15 -0.87 23.72 22.18
CA LEU A 15 -0.83 22.26 22.36
C LEU A 15 -0.93 21.85 23.83
N ARG A 16 -2.09 21.32 24.22
CA ARG A 16 -2.36 20.79 25.57
C ARG A 16 -2.35 19.26 25.59
N PRO A 17 -1.48 18.58 26.38
CA PRO A 17 -1.37 17.12 26.38
C PRO A 17 -2.69 16.37 26.61
N ASP A 18 -3.53 16.87 27.53
CA ASP A 18 -4.81 16.29 27.90
C ASP A 18 -5.84 16.27 26.77
N GLU A 19 -5.65 17.08 25.74
CA GLU A 19 -6.51 17.10 24.54
C GLU A 19 -6.14 16.04 23.51
N TRP A 20 -5.01 15.34 23.68
CA TRP A 20 -4.52 14.33 22.74
C TRP A 20 -4.60 12.95 23.36
N VAL A 21 -5.36 12.05 22.73
CA VAL A 21 -5.55 10.68 23.22
C VAL A 21 -4.86 9.68 22.33
N TYR A 22 -4.30 8.61 22.92
CA TYR A 22 -3.71 7.52 22.16
C TYR A 22 -4.71 6.95 21.14
N LEU A 23 -4.29 6.88 19.88
CA LEU A 23 -5.09 6.33 18.78
C LEU A 23 -4.53 4.98 18.33
N ALA A 24 -3.26 4.96 17.91
CA ALA A 24 -2.61 3.77 17.38
C ALA A 24 -1.08 3.91 17.44
N GLU A 25 -0.36 2.80 17.29
CA GLU A 25 1.08 2.84 17.04
C GLU A 25 1.56 1.75 16.08
N GLY A 26 2.56 2.12 15.28
CA GLY A 26 3.32 1.25 14.41
C GLY A 26 4.69 0.93 15.01
N ASN A 27 5.66 0.58 14.17
CA ASN A 27 7.04 0.35 14.63
C ASN A 27 7.78 1.65 14.93
N LEU A 28 7.53 2.70 14.14
CA LEU A 28 8.26 3.97 14.21
C LEU A 28 7.47 5.09 14.88
N HIS A 29 6.13 5.03 14.81
CA HIS A 29 5.28 6.15 15.21
C HIS A 29 4.22 5.77 16.22
N VAL A 30 3.85 6.74 17.03
CA VAL A 30 2.60 6.80 17.79
C VAL A 30 1.71 7.86 17.16
N LEU A 31 0.42 7.55 17.01
CA LEU A 31 -0.62 8.47 16.58
C LEU A 31 -1.50 8.85 17.77
N LEU A 32 -1.79 10.14 17.92
CA LEU A 32 -2.70 10.68 18.92
C LEU A 32 -3.86 11.39 18.23
N ALA A 33 -5.10 11.10 18.61
CA ALA A 33 -6.27 11.79 18.10
C ALA A 33 -6.59 13.01 18.96
N TYR A 34 -6.99 14.11 18.33
CA TYR A 34 -7.47 15.29 19.04
C TYR A 34 -8.87 15.07 19.63
N ARG A 35 -9.05 15.49 20.88
CA ARG A 35 -10.32 15.45 21.64
C ARG A 35 -10.65 16.77 22.32
N GLY A 36 -9.82 17.79 22.14
CA GLY A 36 -10.07 19.13 22.63
C GLY A 36 -11.13 19.89 21.85
N GLN A 37 -11.26 21.17 22.17
CA GLN A 37 -12.31 22.05 21.60
C GLN A 37 -11.78 22.97 20.48
N CYS A 38 -10.47 23.05 20.28
CA CYS A 38 -9.86 23.88 19.25
C CYS A 38 -10.31 23.42 17.85
N ALA A 39 -10.99 24.32 17.13
CA ALA A 39 -11.50 24.03 15.79
C ALA A 39 -10.36 23.64 14.83
N ARG A 40 -9.17 24.19 15.03
CA ARG A 40 -7.96 23.92 14.25
C ARG A 40 -7.59 22.43 14.24
N PHE A 41 -7.72 21.74 15.37
CA PHE A 41 -7.25 20.35 15.52
C PHE A 41 -8.39 19.32 15.50
N ARG A 42 -9.65 19.74 15.37
CA ARG A 42 -10.86 18.90 15.51
C ARG A 42 -10.80 17.56 14.76
N ASP A 43 -10.23 17.56 13.56
CA ASP A 43 -10.11 16.38 12.69
C ASP A 43 -8.65 16.10 12.33
N HIS A 44 -7.75 16.30 13.31
CA HIS A 44 -6.32 16.04 13.17
C HIS A 44 -5.83 14.98 14.15
N VAL A 45 -4.72 14.35 13.77
CA VAL A 45 -3.91 13.47 14.59
C VAL A 45 -2.48 14.03 14.69
N LEU A 46 -1.84 13.84 15.84
CA LEU A 46 -0.39 14.01 15.96
C LEU A 46 0.31 12.69 15.68
N ARG A 47 1.36 12.74 14.87
CA ARG A 47 2.28 11.63 14.60
C ARG A 47 3.62 11.93 15.28
N LEU A 48 3.93 11.15 16.31
CA LEU A 48 5.13 11.28 17.13
C LEU A 48 6.08 10.13 16.86
N LEU A 49 7.38 10.40 16.98
CA LEU A 49 8.44 9.43 16.79
C LEU A 49 8.72 8.59 18.03
N LYS A 50 9.15 7.34 17.81
CA LYS A 50 9.62 6.43 18.85
C LYS A 50 11.13 6.23 18.78
N VAL A 51 11.75 6.10 19.95
CA VAL A 51 13.17 5.80 20.15
C VAL A 51 13.34 4.63 21.11
N ARG A 52 14.44 3.88 21.00
CA ARG A 52 14.77 2.84 21.99
C ARG A 52 15.13 3.48 23.32
N HIS A 53 14.82 2.80 24.42
CA HIS A 53 15.36 3.15 25.73
C HIS A 53 16.90 3.18 25.64
N GLY A 54 17.51 4.27 26.10
CA GLY A 54 18.97 4.48 26.02
C GLY A 54 19.43 5.49 24.97
N GLY A 55 18.52 6.13 24.23
CA GLY A 55 18.85 7.33 23.43
C GLY A 55 19.68 7.08 22.18
N GLU A 56 19.86 5.82 21.76
CA GLU A 56 20.29 5.53 20.39
C GLU A 56 19.21 6.07 19.44
N LYS A 57 19.40 7.31 18.98
CA LYS A 57 18.74 7.82 17.81
C LYS A 57 18.96 6.76 16.75
N LYS A 58 17.89 6.08 16.35
CA LYS A 58 17.91 5.32 15.12
C LYS A 58 18.16 6.39 14.05
N ALA A 59 19.43 6.55 13.65
CA ALA A 59 19.95 7.68 12.88
C ALA A 59 19.40 7.76 11.44
N LEU A 60 18.17 7.28 11.22
CA LEU A 60 17.64 6.81 9.95
C LEU A 60 16.27 7.41 9.61
N TYR A 61 15.70 8.23 10.48
CA TYR A 61 14.38 8.78 10.24
C TYR A 61 14.28 10.24 10.72
N ASP A 62 14.18 11.14 9.75
CA ASP A 62 13.81 12.54 9.93
C ASP A 62 12.43 12.76 9.29
N PRO A 63 11.40 13.22 10.03
CA PRO A 63 10.08 13.52 9.46
C PRO A 63 10.15 14.47 8.26
N ARG A 64 11.10 15.40 8.24
CA ARG A 64 11.30 16.34 7.13
C ARG A 64 11.75 15.62 5.87
N GLN A 65 12.64 14.65 6.01
CA GLN A 65 13.11 13.82 4.90
C GLN A 65 12.01 12.88 4.39
N GLU A 66 11.18 12.30 5.28
CA GLU A 66 10.01 11.53 4.85
C GLU A 66 9.04 12.41 4.06
N ARG A 67 8.71 13.61 4.56
CA ARG A 67 7.85 14.55 3.84
C ARG A 67 8.42 14.88 2.46
N HIS A 68 9.69 15.26 2.39
CA HIS A 68 10.37 15.56 1.13
C HIS A 68 10.34 14.37 0.16
N TYR A 69 10.57 13.15 0.65
CA TYR A 69 10.45 11.92 -0.15
C TYR A 69 9.02 11.73 -0.67
N VAL A 70 8.01 11.85 0.18
CA VAL A 70 6.61 11.67 -0.22
C VAL A 70 6.21 12.74 -1.26
N GLU A 71 6.62 14.00 -1.07
CA GLU A 71 6.26 15.12 -1.95
C GLU A 71 6.99 15.10 -3.30
N HIS A 72 8.28 14.75 -3.31
CA HIS A 72 9.12 14.90 -4.50
C HIS A 72 9.52 13.60 -5.18
N VAL A 73 9.36 12.45 -4.52
CA VAL A 73 9.63 11.13 -5.11
C VAL A 73 8.33 10.40 -5.44
N VAL A 74 7.43 10.31 -4.47
CA VAL A 74 6.18 9.55 -4.64
C VAL A 74 5.09 10.41 -5.32
N GLY A 75 4.96 11.67 -4.89
CA GLY A 75 3.96 12.63 -5.38
C GLY A 75 3.89 12.79 -6.89
N PRO A 76 5.01 12.99 -7.61
CA PRO A 76 5.00 13.17 -9.06
C PRO A 76 4.44 11.97 -9.83
N VAL A 77 4.54 10.75 -9.29
CA VAL A 77 4.05 9.53 -9.95
C VAL A 77 2.65 9.16 -9.48
N LEU A 78 2.40 9.20 -8.16
CA LEU A 78 1.12 8.80 -7.59
C LEU A 78 0.03 9.87 -7.78
N GLY A 79 0.43 11.14 -7.73
CA GLY A 79 -0.45 12.30 -7.67
C GLY A 79 -0.57 12.83 -6.24
N HIS A 80 -0.22 14.10 -6.05
CA HIS A 80 -0.27 14.79 -4.75
C HIS A 80 -1.67 14.80 -4.13
N GLN A 81 -2.74 14.67 -4.92
CA GLN A 81 -4.11 14.64 -4.40
C GLN A 81 -4.41 13.45 -3.49
N TYR A 82 -3.66 12.35 -3.61
CA TYR A 82 -3.83 11.16 -2.77
C TYR A 82 -2.92 11.17 -1.54
N LEU A 83 -2.07 12.19 -1.38
CA LEU A 83 -1.05 12.23 -0.34
C LEU A 83 -1.46 13.13 0.83
N GLU A 84 -1.12 12.70 2.03
CA GLU A 84 -1.25 13.48 3.26
C GLU A 84 0.14 13.71 3.84
N THR A 85 0.68 14.92 3.65
CA THR A 85 2.04 15.28 4.08
C THR A 85 2.07 16.06 5.40
N GLY A 86 0.90 16.47 5.89
CA GLY A 86 0.72 17.15 7.16
C GLY A 86 1.40 18.50 7.27
N THR A 87 1.35 19.05 8.48
CA THR A 87 2.07 20.26 8.87
C THR A 87 2.93 19.98 10.08
N SER A 88 4.15 20.52 10.12
CA SER A 88 5.01 20.39 11.31
C SER A 88 4.57 21.40 12.37
N LEU A 89 4.36 20.94 13.59
CA LEU A 89 4.08 21.77 14.76
C LEU A 89 5.26 21.77 15.70
N THR A 90 5.61 22.93 16.25
CA THR A 90 6.63 23.04 17.30
C THR A 90 6.10 22.51 18.63
N VAL A 91 6.91 21.73 19.34
CA VAL A 91 6.58 21.15 20.64
C VAL A 91 7.69 21.42 21.65
N THR A 92 7.33 21.41 22.94
CA THR A 92 8.31 21.45 24.03
C THR A 92 8.63 20.05 24.55
N PRO A 93 9.81 19.86 25.15
CA PRO A 93 10.10 18.63 25.89
C PRO A 93 9.10 18.35 27.02
N SER A 94 8.52 19.37 27.66
CA SER A 94 7.50 19.19 28.70
C SER A 94 6.26 18.51 28.12
N PHE A 95 5.74 19.03 27.01
CA PHE A 95 4.60 18.46 26.30
C PHE A 95 4.83 16.97 25.97
N LEU A 96 5.98 16.64 25.39
CA LEU A 96 6.31 15.26 25.02
C LEU A 96 6.44 14.33 26.23
N ASN A 97 6.96 14.82 27.35
CA ASN A 97 7.04 14.05 28.59
C ASN A 97 5.65 13.77 29.18
N GLU A 98 4.79 14.77 29.24
CA GLU A 98 3.42 14.64 29.75
C GLU A 98 2.59 13.69 28.89
N VAL A 99 2.67 13.84 27.55
CA VAL A 99 2.05 12.92 26.60
C VAL A 99 2.57 11.49 26.81
N ALA A 100 3.88 11.29 26.92
CA ALA A 100 4.46 9.95 27.10
C ALA A 100 3.91 9.24 28.34
N ILE A 101 3.78 9.97 29.46
CA ILE A 101 3.19 9.46 30.71
C ILE A 101 1.71 9.11 30.50
N GLN A 102 0.94 10.03 29.91
CA GLN A 102 -0.50 9.87 29.71
C GLN A 102 -0.85 8.67 28.83
N ILE A 103 -0.12 8.44 27.75
CA ILE A 103 -0.46 7.37 26.79
C ILE A 103 0.03 6.00 27.22
N MET A 104 1.04 5.92 28.11
CA MET A 104 1.70 4.67 28.47
C MET A 104 0.74 3.54 28.88
N PRO A 105 -0.31 3.78 29.69
CA PRO A 105 -1.27 2.75 30.07
C PRO A 105 -2.10 2.20 28.91
N HIS A 106 -2.15 2.89 27.77
CA HIS A 106 -2.94 2.51 26.59
C HIS A 106 -2.10 1.85 25.50
N ARG A 107 -0.78 1.89 25.62
CA ARG A 107 0.15 1.29 24.67
C ARG A 107 0.20 -0.23 24.84
N PRO A 108 0.12 -1.03 23.76
CA PRO A 108 0.28 -2.47 23.85
C PRO A 108 1.66 -2.82 24.44
N ALA A 109 1.73 -3.74 25.39
CA ALA A 109 2.96 -4.11 26.10
C ALA A 109 4.14 -4.43 25.15
N ARG A 110 3.88 -5.17 24.06
CA ARG A 110 4.89 -5.49 23.03
C ARG A 110 5.46 -4.27 22.29
N ARG A 111 4.70 -3.18 22.22
CA ARG A 111 5.10 -1.93 21.54
C ARG A 111 5.74 -0.93 22.49
N ALA A 112 5.49 -1.08 23.80
CA ALA A 112 6.06 -0.27 24.87
C ALA A 112 7.56 -0.48 25.13
N VAL A 113 8.23 -1.34 24.34
CA VAL A 113 9.70 -1.52 24.33
C VAL A 113 10.44 -0.28 23.79
N TYR A 114 9.74 0.57 23.05
CA TYR A 114 10.24 1.86 22.57
C TYR A 114 9.48 2.99 23.28
N ASP A 115 10.17 4.07 23.62
CA ASP A 115 9.57 5.28 24.20
C ASP A 115 9.37 6.36 23.12
N LEU A 116 8.66 7.44 23.43
CA LEU A 116 8.58 8.63 22.57
C LEU A 116 9.93 9.36 22.52
N ASP A 117 10.25 9.95 21.36
CA ASP A 117 11.38 10.86 21.23
C ASP A 117 11.11 12.19 21.93
N LYS A 118 11.50 12.27 23.20
CA LYS A 118 11.37 13.48 24.04
C LYS A 118 12.34 14.61 23.65
N THR A 119 13.26 14.37 22.72
CA THR A 119 14.23 15.36 22.24
C THR A 119 13.75 16.11 21.00
N ALA A 120 12.63 15.68 20.40
CA ALA A 120 12.05 16.33 19.24
C ALA A 120 11.57 17.76 19.57
N CYS A 121 11.90 18.71 18.69
CA CYS A 121 11.37 20.08 18.75
C CYS A 121 10.14 20.28 17.85
N THR A 122 9.83 19.30 16.99
CA THR A 122 8.67 19.34 16.10
C THR A 122 8.00 17.97 16.02
N VAL A 123 6.68 17.96 15.83
CA VAL A 123 5.86 16.78 15.53
C VAL A 123 5.05 17.02 14.27
N GLU A 124 4.55 15.95 13.67
CA GLU A 124 3.72 16.01 12.47
C GLU A 124 2.25 16.02 12.83
N CYS A 125 1.50 17.00 12.33
CA CYS A 125 0.04 17.09 12.46
C CYS A 125 -0.59 16.72 11.11
N LEU A 126 -1.37 15.64 11.10
CA LEU A 126 -1.99 15.06 9.91
C LEU A 126 -3.51 15.11 10.06
N ARG A 127 -4.25 15.13 8.95
CA ARG A 127 -5.70 14.92 9.02
C ARG A 127 -6.03 13.51 9.53
N ASP A 128 -7.02 13.42 10.41
CA ASP A 128 -7.62 12.15 10.80
C ASP A 128 -8.51 11.66 9.67
N LEU A 129 -7.98 10.82 8.79
CA LEU A 129 -8.69 10.30 7.61
C LEU A 129 -9.93 9.44 7.96
N THR A 130 -10.12 9.07 9.23
CA THR A 130 -11.34 8.38 9.69
C THR A 130 -12.47 9.35 10.04
N ARG A 131 -12.16 10.64 10.21
CA ARG A 131 -13.10 11.71 10.58
C ARG A 131 -13.24 12.78 9.51
N PHE A 132 -12.12 13.15 8.90
CA PHE A 132 -12.05 14.14 7.87
C PHE A 132 -12.79 13.66 6.62
N PHE A 133 -13.54 14.56 6.02
CA PHE A 133 -14.13 14.37 4.71
C PHE A 133 -14.07 15.71 3.97
N PRO A 134 -13.58 15.75 2.71
CA PRO A 134 -13.50 17.00 1.97
C PRO A 134 -14.86 17.72 1.88
N PRO A 135 -14.90 19.05 1.97
CA PRO A 135 -16.14 19.78 1.82
C PRO A 135 -16.75 19.55 0.43
N MET A 136 -18.07 19.34 0.38
CA MET A 136 -18.80 19.17 -0.87
C MET A 136 -19.03 20.53 -1.54
N PRO A 137 -18.74 20.70 -2.85
CA PRO A 137 -19.11 21.91 -3.58
C PRO A 137 -20.62 22.11 -3.52
N HIS A 138 -21.08 23.30 -3.13
CA HIS A 138 -22.48 23.73 -3.20
C HIS A 138 -23.51 22.92 -2.38
N ALA A 139 -23.09 22.07 -1.46
CA ALA A 139 -24.01 21.34 -0.58
C ALA A 139 -23.92 21.85 0.86
N THR A 140 -25.02 22.42 1.35
CA THR A 140 -25.29 22.45 2.79
C THR A 140 -25.60 21.02 3.22
N LEU A 141 -24.58 20.28 3.68
CA LEU A 141 -24.77 18.97 4.30
C LEU A 141 -25.62 19.15 5.57
N THR A 142 -26.93 18.98 5.43
CA THR A 142 -27.87 18.90 6.56
C THR A 142 -27.90 17.50 7.19
N ALA A 143 -27.29 16.50 6.52
CA ALA A 143 -27.19 15.15 7.04
C ALA A 143 -26.14 15.06 8.17
N PRO A 144 -26.45 14.37 9.29
CA PRO A 144 -25.55 14.27 10.42
C PRO A 144 -24.23 13.57 10.04
N PRO A 145 -23.10 13.91 10.70
CA PRO A 145 -21.77 13.33 10.43
C PRO A 145 -21.67 11.80 10.57
N THR A 146 -22.71 11.16 11.14
CA THR A 146 -22.74 9.78 11.62
C THR A 146 -22.78 8.71 10.52
N CYS A 147 -22.95 9.07 9.25
CA CYS A 147 -22.99 8.10 8.12
C CYS A 147 -21.67 8.02 7.32
N GLN A 148 -20.53 8.44 7.90
CA GLN A 148 -19.22 8.26 7.26
C GLN A 148 -18.66 6.86 7.53
N LEU A 149 -18.31 6.18 6.45
CA LEU A 149 -17.54 4.93 6.48
C LEU A 149 -16.12 5.20 5.99
N THR A 150 -15.14 4.61 6.65
CA THR A 150 -13.76 4.63 6.17
C THR A 150 -13.21 3.21 6.11
N LEU A 151 -12.58 2.86 4.99
CA LEU A 151 -11.93 1.56 4.78
C LEU A 151 -10.42 1.78 4.69
N GLU A 152 -9.64 0.99 5.42
CA GLU A 152 -8.19 0.86 5.21
C GLU A 152 -7.92 -0.45 4.47
N ILE A 153 -7.32 -0.36 3.28
CA ILE A 153 -6.96 -1.51 2.46
C ILE A 153 -5.44 -1.53 2.28
N LYS A 154 -4.77 -2.63 2.60
CA LYS A 154 -3.35 -2.85 2.26
C LYS A 154 -3.27 -3.65 0.97
N PRO A 155 -3.11 -3.01 -0.20
CA PRO A 155 -3.28 -3.67 -1.49
C PRO A 155 -2.21 -4.73 -1.77
N LYS A 156 -0.99 -4.56 -1.22
CA LYS A 156 0.18 -5.41 -1.51
C LYS A 156 0.59 -5.36 -2.98
N ALA A 157 1.57 -6.18 -3.36
CA ALA A 157 2.16 -6.17 -4.71
C ALA A 157 1.20 -6.77 -5.75
N GLY A 158 0.69 -5.92 -6.64
CA GLY A 158 -0.26 -6.26 -7.72
C GLY A 158 0.36 -6.88 -8.98
N TYR A 159 1.62 -7.32 -8.92
CA TYR A 159 2.35 -7.87 -10.05
C TYR A 159 2.96 -9.24 -9.72
N HIS A 160 3.23 -10.00 -10.77
CA HIS A 160 4.06 -11.20 -10.71
C HIS A 160 5.47 -10.84 -11.11
N SER A 161 6.44 -11.56 -10.54
CA SER A 161 7.83 -11.38 -10.93
C SER A 161 8.04 -11.75 -12.40
N ARG A 162 8.97 -11.05 -13.05
CA ARG A 162 9.46 -11.36 -14.40
C ARG A 162 10.99 -11.27 -14.47
N SER A 163 11.65 -11.12 -13.32
CA SER A 163 13.08 -10.88 -13.28
C SER A 163 13.86 -12.11 -13.71
N ARG A 164 14.80 -11.94 -14.64
CA ARG A 164 15.75 -13.00 -15.03
C ARG A 164 16.72 -13.37 -13.90
N LEU A 165 16.84 -12.51 -12.90
CA LEU A 165 17.61 -12.77 -11.68
C LEU A 165 16.89 -13.74 -10.73
N VAL A 166 15.63 -14.09 -11.00
CA VAL A 166 14.98 -15.22 -10.32
C VAL A 166 15.54 -16.53 -10.90
N PRO A 167 16.15 -17.40 -10.07
CA PRO A 167 16.69 -18.69 -10.52
C PRO A 167 15.60 -19.56 -11.16
N PRO A 168 15.90 -20.39 -12.18
CA PRO A 168 14.90 -21.23 -12.84
C PRO A 168 14.06 -22.08 -11.88
N ALA A 169 14.67 -22.62 -10.82
CA ALA A 169 13.99 -23.41 -9.80
C ALA A 169 12.93 -22.62 -8.98
N ARG A 170 12.96 -21.28 -9.02
CA ARG A 170 12.04 -20.39 -8.29
C ARG A 170 11.05 -19.67 -9.20
N ARG A 171 11.03 -19.98 -10.50
CA ARG A 171 10.16 -19.28 -11.48
C ARG A 171 8.67 -19.55 -11.36
N PHE A 172 8.23 -20.38 -10.41
CA PHE A 172 6.82 -20.39 -9.99
C PHE A 172 6.38 -19.01 -9.46
N LYS A 173 7.30 -18.15 -9.03
CA LYS A 173 7.07 -16.71 -8.72
C LYS A 173 6.53 -15.89 -9.90
N PHE A 174 6.59 -16.42 -11.13
CA PHE A 174 6.02 -15.77 -12.32
C PHE A 174 4.51 -16.06 -12.46
N GLN A 175 4.02 -17.06 -11.72
CA GLN A 175 2.62 -17.51 -11.75
C GLN A 175 1.92 -17.27 -10.41
N GLU A 176 2.66 -17.29 -9.31
CA GLU A 176 2.14 -17.06 -7.97
C GLU A 176 2.52 -15.68 -7.45
N SER A 177 1.54 -14.97 -6.88
CA SER A 177 1.79 -13.66 -6.28
C SER A 177 2.69 -13.76 -5.04
N ARG A 178 3.47 -12.71 -4.79
CA ARG A 178 4.28 -12.59 -3.57
C ARG A 178 3.43 -12.73 -2.30
N PHE A 179 2.20 -12.23 -2.34
CA PHE A 179 1.24 -12.34 -1.24
C PHE A 179 0.89 -13.79 -0.93
N SER A 180 0.53 -14.57 -1.95
CA SER A 180 0.16 -15.99 -1.81
C SER A 180 1.31 -16.81 -1.23
N LEU A 181 2.53 -16.61 -1.73
CA LEU A 181 3.73 -17.27 -1.19
C LEU A 181 3.99 -16.92 0.28
N MET A 182 3.85 -15.63 0.63
CA MET A 182 3.99 -15.16 2.01
C MET A 182 2.92 -15.74 2.93
N GLN A 183 1.67 -15.91 2.47
CA GLN A 183 0.62 -16.54 3.27
C GLN A 183 0.96 -18.01 3.58
N ARG A 184 1.53 -18.76 2.64
CA ARG A 184 2.00 -20.14 2.87
C ARG A 184 3.10 -20.20 3.91
N TYR A 185 4.07 -19.30 3.78
CA TYR A 185 5.14 -19.18 4.76
C TYR A 185 4.64 -18.87 6.16
N ARG A 186 3.77 -17.86 6.30
CA ARG A 186 3.19 -17.49 7.59
C ARG A 186 2.46 -18.66 8.23
N PHE A 187 1.65 -19.36 7.46
CA PHE A 187 0.91 -20.52 7.95
C PHE A 187 1.85 -21.64 8.42
N ALA A 188 2.88 -21.97 7.64
CA ALA A 188 3.86 -23.00 7.99
C ALA A 188 4.73 -22.66 9.23
N VAL A 189 5.05 -21.37 9.44
CA VAL A 189 5.81 -20.92 10.62
C VAL A 189 4.96 -21.01 11.89
N LEU A 190 3.65 -20.75 11.80
CA LEU A 190 2.74 -20.85 12.95
C LEU A 190 2.52 -22.29 13.41
N GLU A 191 2.51 -23.25 12.48
CA GLU A 191 2.42 -24.68 12.83
C GLU A 191 3.64 -25.16 13.63
N THR A 192 4.79 -24.49 13.51
CA THR A 192 6.06 -24.92 14.10
C THR A 192 6.54 -24.06 15.26
N GLN A 193 6.03 -22.84 15.44
CA GLN A 193 6.44 -21.92 16.51
C GLN A 193 5.25 -21.13 17.08
N ALA A 194 5.18 -21.01 18.41
CA ALA A 194 4.26 -20.12 19.13
C ALA A 194 4.71 -18.64 19.04
N LEU A 195 4.91 -18.12 17.82
CA LEU A 195 5.26 -16.71 17.63
C LEU A 195 4.01 -15.82 17.76
N GLU A 196 4.14 -14.78 18.58
CA GLU A 196 3.17 -13.71 18.81
C GLU A 196 2.67 -13.05 17.50
N PRO A 197 1.40 -12.62 17.42
CA PRO A 197 0.75 -12.21 16.18
C PRO A 197 1.11 -10.76 15.77
N GLU A 198 2.29 -10.53 15.22
CA GLU A 198 2.56 -9.28 14.46
C GLU A 198 1.77 -9.24 13.13
N TRP A 199 1.28 -10.40 12.67
CA TRP A 199 0.70 -10.59 11.34
C TRP A 199 -0.84 -10.63 11.31
N GLY A 200 -1.49 -10.31 12.43
CA GLY A 200 -2.95 -10.39 12.59
C GLY A 200 -3.38 -11.65 13.34
N ASP A 201 -4.69 -11.81 13.53
CA ASP A 201 -5.26 -13.01 14.13
C ASP A 201 -5.24 -14.16 13.11
N LEU A 202 -4.15 -14.91 13.08
CA LEU A 202 -3.92 -15.97 12.11
C LEU A 202 -4.75 -17.23 12.39
N ARG A 203 -5.55 -17.25 13.47
CA ARG A 203 -6.62 -18.25 13.70
C ARG A 203 -7.73 -18.15 12.65
N GLU A 204 -7.83 -17.02 11.94
CA GLU A 204 -8.69 -16.86 10.75
C GLU A 204 -8.25 -17.74 9.57
N GLY A 205 -7.09 -18.38 9.66
CA GLY A 205 -6.49 -19.11 8.57
C GLY A 205 -5.88 -18.19 7.50
N PRO A 206 -5.22 -18.77 6.50
CA PRO A 206 -4.63 -18.02 5.40
C PRO A 206 -5.72 -17.41 4.50
N ASN A 207 -5.56 -16.14 4.13
CA ASN A 207 -6.47 -15.49 3.19
C ASN A 207 -6.10 -15.85 1.74
N TRP A 208 -6.44 -17.08 1.32
CA TRP A 208 -6.19 -17.55 -0.04
C TRP A 208 -7.07 -16.89 -1.09
N GLY A 209 -8.22 -16.32 -0.69
CA GLY A 209 -9.16 -15.70 -1.61
C GLY A 209 -8.75 -14.28 -2.04
N TYR A 210 -7.91 -13.60 -1.26
CA TYR A 210 -7.38 -12.31 -1.62
C TYR A 210 -6.19 -12.44 -2.59
N SER A 211 -6.36 -11.84 -3.75
CA SER A 211 -5.38 -11.75 -4.83
C SER A 211 -5.10 -10.28 -5.13
N PRO A 212 -3.89 -9.76 -4.80
CA PRO A 212 -3.50 -8.43 -5.22
C PRO A 212 -3.57 -8.24 -6.74
N PRO A 213 -3.07 -9.14 -7.61
CA PRO A 213 -3.21 -8.97 -9.05
C PRO A 213 -4.66 -8.76 -9.52
N ASP A 214 -5.64 -9.43 -8.87
CA ASP A 214 -7.06 -9.22 -9.17
C ASP A 214 -7.57 -7.85 -8.70
N LEU A 215 -7.06 -7.32 -7.58
CA LEU A 215 -7.37 -5.96 -7.12
C LEU A 215 -6.85 -4.91 -8.11
N PHE A 216 -5.69 -5.14 -8.71
CA PHE A 216 -5.06 -4.24 -9.69
C PHE A 216 -5.48 -4.54 -11.15
N SER A 217 -6.44 -5.43 -11.38
CA SER A 217 -6.82 -5.87 -12.73
C SER A 217 -7.59 -4.83 -13.54
N GLY A 218 -8.28 -3.90 -12.87
CA GLY A 218 -9.26 -3.00 -13.51
C GLY A 218 -10.57 -3.68 -13.90
N GLU A 219 -10.71 -4.98 -13.64
CA GLU A 219 -11.94 -5.75 -13.89
C GLU A 219 -12.80 -5.76 -12.62
N VAL A 220 -13.90 -5.00 -12.62
CA VAL A 220 -14.77 -4.78 -11.45
C VAL A 220 -15.20 -6.09 -10.78
N GLU A 221 -15.50 -7.14 -11.55
CA GLU A 221 -15.88 -8.45 -11.00
C GLU A 221 -14.74 -9.11 -10.20
N LYS A 222 -13.51 -9.10 -10.72
CA LYS A 222 -12.33 -9.65 -10.04
C LYS A 222 -12.00 -8.83 -8.80
N MET A 223 -12.03 -7.51 -8.93
CA MET A 223 -11.84 -6.57 -7.83
C MET A 223 -12.87 -6.79 -6.71
N THR A 224 -14.14 -6.98 -7.07
CA THR A 224 -15.21 -7.26 -6.11
C THR A 224 -14.96 -8.57 -5.37
N ARG A 225 -14.66 -9.67 -6.09
CA ARG A 225 -14.39 -10.98 -5.46
C ARG A 225 -13.21 -10.93 -4.48
N THR A 226 -12.12 -10.26 -4.86
CA THR A 226 -10.93 -10.16 -3.99
C THR A 226 -11.19 -9.28 -2.76
N LEU A 227 -11.95 -8.19 -2.91
CA LEU A 227 -12.38 -7.35 -1.77
C LEU A 227 -13.34 -8.11 -0.83
N GLN A 228 -14.26 -8.90 -1.35
CA GLN A 228 -15.11 -9.77 -0.53
C GLN A 228 -14.28 -10.82 0.23
N ALA A 229 -13.20 -11.33 -0.35
CA ALA A 229 -12.28 -12.22 0.36
C ALA A 229 -11.56 -11.51 1.52
N LEU A 230 -11.26 -10.21 1.40
CA LEU A 230 -10.77 -9.40 2.53
C LEU A 230 -11.83 -9.23 3.62
N ILE A 231 -13.11 -9.07 3.27
CA ILE A 231 -14.17 -9.04 4.29
C ILE A 231 -14.26 -10.37 5.02
N ARG A 232 -14.15 -11.50 4.33
CA ARG A 232 -14.23 -12.83 4.96
C ARG A 232 -13.04 -13.08 5.91
N ASN A 233 -11.84 -12.66 5.51
CA ASN A 233 -10.59 -12.87 6.26
C ASN A 233 -9.72 -11.60 6.27
N PRO A 234 -10.05 -10.57 7.07
CA PRO A 234 -9.40 -9.26 7.01
C PRO A 234 -7.92 -9.28 7.40
N GLN A 235 -7.51 -10.16 8.32
CA GLN A 235 -6.18 -10.17 8.92
C GLN A 235 -5.70 -8.74 9.27
N ILE A 236 -4.55 -8.30 8.72
CA ILE A 236 -4.01 -6.93 8.83
C ILE A 236 -4.20 -6.09 7.56
N PHE A 237 -4.90 -6.64 6.56
CA PHE A 237 -4.99 -6.04 5.23
C PHE A 237 -6.27 -5.26 5.01
N PHE A 238 -7.25 -5.42 5.89
CA PHE A 238 -8.53 -4.74 5.80
C PHE A 238 -8.99 -4.28 7.18
N GLN A 239 -9.33 -3.00 7.30
CA GLN A 239 -9.97 -2.43 8.48
C GLN A 239 -11.15 -1.58 8.05
N PHE A 240 -12.17 -1.57 8.90
CA PHE A 240 -13.43 -0.87 8.66
C PHE A 240 -13.74 0.04 9.84
N PHE A 241 -13.98 1.32 9.55
CA PHE A 241 -14.26 2.35 10.54
C PHE A 241 -15.63 2.97 10.30
N VAL A 242 -16.37 3.23 11.39
CA VAL A 242 -17.61 4.02 11.40
C VAL A 242 -17.31 5.30 12.17
N GLY A 243 -17.19 6.42 11.45
CA GLY A 243 -16.45 7.58 11.97
C GLY A 243 -15.04 7.16 12.45
N PRO A 244 -14.59 7.61 13.64
CA PRO A 244 -13.26 7.26 14.16
C PRO A 244 -13.17 5.88 14.83
N ARG A 245 -14.27 5.12 14.91
CA ARG A 245 -14.30 3.85 15.62
C ARG A 245 -13.99 2.70 14.67
N LEU A 246 -12.91 1.95 14.95
CA LEU A 246 -12.66 0.65 14.33
C LEU A 246 -13.79 -0.32 14.74
N VAL A 247 -14.47 -0.91 13.76
CA VAL A 247 -15.58 -1.85 14.00
C VAL A 247 -15.32 -3.23 13.40
N TYR A 248 -14.35 -3.35 12.49
CA TYR A 248 -13.98 -4.64 11.91
C TYR A 248 -12.53 -4.66 11.44
N GLY A 249 -11.84 -5.77 11.68
CA GLY A 249 -10.42 -5.95 11.35
C GLY A 249 -9.50 -5.82 12.57
N ARG A 250 -8.24 -6.29 12.47
CA ARG A 250 -7.24 -6.23 13.56
C ARG A 250 -7.70 -6.84 14.90
N GLY A 251 -8.51 -7.89 14.85
CA GLY A 251 -9.09 -8.56 16.03
C GLY A 251 -10.44 -8.00 16.48
N GLU A 252 -10.88 -6.86 15.94
CA GLU A 252 -12.22 -6.31 16.16
C GLU A 252 -13.26 -7.04 15.30
N ARG A 253 -14.44 -7.33 15.87
CA ARG A 253 -15.42 -8.27 15.30
C ARG A 253 -16.86 -7.77 15.35
N GLN A 254 -17.07 -6.45 15.35
CA GLN A 254 -18.42 -5.87 15.30
C GLN A 254 -18.98 -5.90 13.87
N VAL A 255 -19.06 -7.09 13.26
CA VAL A 255 -19.57 -7.32 11.89
C VAL A 255 -20.99 -6.79 11.73
N GLY A 256 -21.84 -6.96 12.76
CA GLY A 256 -23.20 -6.41 12.76
C GLY A 256 -23.22 -4.90 12.62
N LEU A 257 -22.29 -4.19 13.28
CA LEU A 257 -22.18 -2.74 13.18
C LEU A 257 -21.67 -2.32 11.80
N ALA A 258 -20.66 -3.01 11.25
CA ALA A 258 -20.18 -2.78 9.89
C ALA A 258 -21.29 -2.98 8.85
N ARG A 259 -22.07 -4.07 8.97
CA ARG A 259 -23.20 -4.36 8.08
C ARG A 259 -24.31 -3.31 8.21
N ASN A 260 -24.63 -2.88 9.43
CA ASN A 260 -25.64 -1.85 9.65
C ASN A 260 -25.21 -0.51 9.04
N ALA A 261 -23.94 -0.14 9.19
CA ALA A 261 -23.43 1.09 8.61
C ALA A 261 -23.38 1.02 7.07
N ALA A 262 -23.03 -0.13 6.49
CA ALA A 262 -23.16 -0.37 5.05
C ALA A 262 -24.61 -0.27 4.56
N ARG A 263 -25.58 -0.82 5.32
CA ARG A 263 -27.02 -0.67 5.03
C ARG A 263 -27.45 0.79 5.03
N GLN A 264 -27.05 1.57 6.04
CA GLN A 264 -27.38 2.99 6.13
C GLN A 264 -26.79 3.81 4.97
N LEU A 265 -25.59 3.45 4.51
CA LEU A 265 -24.97 4.09 3.35
C LEU A 265 -25.74 3.79 2.06
N LEU A 266 -26.14 2.52 1.85
CA LEU A 266 -26.72 2.04 0.60
C LEU A 266 -28.24 2.24 0.49
N LEU A 267 -29.00 2.25 1.59
CA LEU A 267 -30.48 2.31 1.54
C LEU A 267 -31.02 3.76 1.63
N PRO A 268 -32.02 4.13 0.81
CA PRO A 268 -32.69 5.43 0.91
C PRO A 268 -33.46 5.59 2.23
N GLY A 269 -33.41 6.79 2.83
CA GLY A 269 -34.26 7.16 3.97
C GLY A 269 -33.66 7.01 5.37
N GLY A 270 -32.39 6.57 5.51
CA GLY A 270 -31.64 6.63 6.79
C GLY A 270 -32.26 5.88 7.98
N ALA A 271 -33.36 5.16 7.77
CA ALA A 271 -34.12 4.58 8.86
C ALA A 271 -33.39 3.35 9.40
N CYS A 272 -33.11 3.38 10.69
CA CYS A 272 -33.29 2.21 11.55
C CYS A 272 -34.74 1.73 11.40
N ALA A 273 -35.07 1.11 10.27
CA ALA A 273 -36.38 0.51 10.08
C ALA A 273 -36.36 -0.80 10.87
N GLU A 274 -36.74 -0.72 12.14
CA GLU A 274 -37.56 -1.76 12.76
C GLU A 274 -38.75 -2.00 11.81
N GLY A 275 -38.59 -2.85 10.80
CA GLY A 275 -39.65 -3.10 9.82
C GLY A 275 -39.24 -3.40 8.38
N PHE A 276 -37.97 -3.27 7.98
CA PHE A 276 -37.54 -3.94 6.75
C PHE A 276 -37.29 -5.41 7.06
N GLY A 277 -38.15 -6.27 6.52
CA GLY A 277 -38.11 -7.71 6.71
C GLY A 277 -36.70 -8.28 6.49
N ALA A 278 -36.39 -9.33 7.25
CA ALA A 278 -35.15 -10.08 7.26
C ALA A 278 -34.80 -10.79 5.92
N GLU A 279 -35.27 -10.28 4.78
CA GLU A 279 -35.34 -10.98 3.49
C GLU A 279 -34.71 -10.16 2.35
N SER A 280 -33.57 -9.51 2.60
CA SER A 280 -32.61 -9.25 1.53
C SER A 280 -31.60 -10.39 1.57
N GLU A 281 -31.62 -11.30 0.59
CA GLU A 281 -30.63 -12.40 0.50
C GLU A 281 -29.19 -11.87 0.38
N GLU A 282 -28.99 -10.69 -0.18
CA GLU A 282 -27.66 -10.11 -0.38
C GLU A 282 -27.13 -9.41 0.87
N ASP A 283 -25.88 -9.74 1.26
CA ASP A 283 -25.16 -9.08 2.34
C ASP A 283 -24.79 -7.63 1.93
N PRO A 284 -25.23 -6.60 2.66
CA PRO A 284 -24.89 -5.20 2.41
C PRO A 284 -23.38 -4.93 2.31
N LEU A 285 -22.55 -5.76 2.96
CA LEU A 285 -21.10 -5.69 2.85
C LEU A 285 -20.60 -6.12 1.46
N ASP A 286 -21.21 -7.13 0.86
CA ASP A 286 -20.87 -7.59 -0.49
C ASP A 286 -21.25 -6.51 -1.53
N THR A 287 -22.44 -5.90 -1.39
CA THR A 287 -22.86 -4.76 -2.21
C THR A 287 -21.94 -3.54 -2.03
N LEU A 288 -21.47 -3.28 -0.80
CA LEU A 288 -20.51 -2.21 -0.55
C LEU A 288 -19.17 -2.49 -1.25
N MET A 289 -18.69 -3.74 -1.28
CA MET A 289 -17.45 -4.07 -1.99
C MET A 289 -17.56 -3.93 -3.50
N GLU A 290 -18.74 -4.13 -4.07
CA GLU A 290 -19.02 -3.82 -5.48
C GLU A 290 -18.89 -2.31 -5.73
N ALA A 291 -19.48 -1.48 -4.86
CA ALA A 291 -19.35 -0.02 -4.96
C ALA A 291 -17.88 0.43 -4.80
N VAL A 292 -17.14 -0.16 -3.85
CA VAL A 292 -15.71 0.11 -3.65
C VAL A 292 -14.89 -0.31 -4.87
N ALA A 293 -15.18 -1.45 -5.48
CA ALA A 293 -14.51 -1.89 -6.70
C ALA A 293 -14.73 -0.89 -7.85
N GLN A 294 -15.94 -0.34 -7.99
CA GLN A 294 -16.23 0.70 -8.98
C GLN A 294 -15.49 2.01 -8.69
N VAL A 295 -15.42 2.45 -7.43
CA VAL A 295 -14.59 3.62 -7.04
C VAL A 295 -13.13 3.38 -7.43
N LEU A 296 -12.56 2.25 -7.04
CA LEU A 296 -11.16 1.91 -7.32
C LEU A 296 -10.86 1.78 -8.82
N GLN A 297 -11.84 1.36 -9.63
CA GLN A 297 -11.71 1.25 -11.08
C GLN A 297 -11.84 2.62 -11.79
N GLN A 298 -12.68 3.52 -11.27
CA GLN A 298 -12.86 4.87 -11.79
C GLN A 298 -11.62 5.75 -11.53
N GLU A 299 -10.95 5.53 -10.41
CA GLU A 299 -9.78 6.30 -10.00
C GLU A 299 -8.47 5.82 -10.66
N CYS A 300 -7.56 6.77 -10.93
CA CYS A 300 -6.23 6.43 -11.47
C CYS A 300 -5.24 5.95 -10.40
N LEU A 301 -5.66 5.86 -9.13
CA LEU A 301 -4.77 5.51 -8.02
C LEU A 301 -4.12 4.14 -8.17
N LEU A 302 -4.89 3.08 -8.39
CA LEU A 302 -4.34 1.71 -8.48
C LEU A 302 -3.38 1.55 -9.66
N PRO A 303 -3.68 2.04 -10.88
CA PRO A 303 -2.71 2.04 -11.98
C PRO A 303 -1.40 2.77 -11.66
N ARG A 304 -1.46 3.95 -11.03
CA ARG A 304 -0.27 4.73 -10.64
C ARG A 304 0.52 4.08 -9.51
N LEU A 305 -0.17 3.49 -8.54
CA LEU A 305 0.46 2.71 -7.48
C LEU A 305 1.16 1.48 -8.07
N LEU A 306 0.53 0.80 -9.02
CA LEU A 306 1.13 -0.34 -9.72
C LEU A 306 2.37 0.07 -10.53
N SER A 307 2.40 1.25 -11.14
CA SER A 307 3.62 1.74 -11.82
C SER A 307 4.78 1.96 -10.85
N LEU A 308 4.51 2.46 -9.63
CA LEU A 308 5.53 2.53 -8.58
C LEU A 308 6.00 1.15 -8.12
N GLN A 309 5.08 0.19 -7.97
CA GLN A 309 5.41 -1.20 -7.63
C GLN A 309 6.28 -1.87 -8.70
N ARG A 310 6.04 -1.56 -9.99
CA ARG A 310 6.81 -2.09 -11.12
C ARG A 310 8.20 -1.48 -11.30
N LEU A 311 8.58 -0.51 -10.47
CA LEU A 311 10.00 -0.11 -10.35
C LEU A 311 10.87 -1.26 -9.84
N ASP A 312 10.27 -2.27 -9.20
CA ASP A 312 10.92 -3.55 -8.93
C ASP A 312 11.06 -4.37 -10.22
N VAL A 313 12.22 -4.19 -10.83
CA VAL A 313 12.66 -4.93 -12.02
C VAL A 313 13.55 -6.13 -11.64
N LEU A 314 13.95 -6.23 -10.36
CA LEU A 314 14.98 -7.15 -9.90
C LEU A 314 14.42 -8.42 -9.25
N ASP A 315 13.23 -8.32 -8.64
CA ASP A 315 12.81 -9.19 -7.53
C ASP A 315 13.81 -9.13 -6.35
N VAL A 316 13.47 -9.77 -5.25
CA VAL A 316 14.28 -9.80 -4.03
C VAL A 316 15.61 -10.55 -4.24
N GLU A 317 15.66 -11.61 -5.05
CA GLU A 317 16.92 -12.30 -5.39
C GLU A 317 17.87 -11.36 -6.15
N GLY A 318 17.35 -10.63 -7.13
CA GLY A 318 18.13 -9.66 -7.89
C GLY A 318 18.58 -8.48 -7.04
N ALA A 319 17.71 -7.96 -6.17
CA ALA A 319 18.06 -6.90 -5.23
C ALA A 319 19.17 -7.34 -4.25
N GLY A 320 19.13 -8.60 -3.78
CA GLY A 320 20.20 -9.20 -3.00
C GLY A 320 21.53 -9.20 -3.75
N ALA A 321 21.56 -9.72 -4.98
CA ALA A 321 22.77 -9.78 -5.80
C ALA A 321 23.34 -8.38 -6.14
N VAL A 322 22.48 -7.40 -6.43
CA VAL A 322 22.93 -6.02 -6.69
C VAL A 322 23.46 -5.36 -5.41
N MET A 323 22.89 -5.67 -4.24
CA MET A 323 23.42 -5.19 -2.96
C MET A 323 24.79 -5.81 -2.66
N GLU A 324 24.96 -7.11 -2.87
CA GLU A 324 26.28 -7.78 -2.72
C GLU A 324 27.33 -7.13 -3.64
N ARG A 325 26.96 -6.84 -4.88
CA ARG A 325 27.82 -6.10 -5.80
C ARG A 325 28.19 -4.71 -5.28
N LEU A 326 27.23 -3.96 -4.74
CA LEU A 326 27.50 -2.65 -4.13
C LEU A 326 28.47 -2.78 -2.95
N VAL A 327 28.32 -3.80 -2.11
CA VAL A 327 29.22 -4.08 -0.99
C VAL A 327 30.65 -4.34 -1.47
N GLU A 328 30.83 -5.15 -2.52
CA GLU A 328 32.15 -5.36 -3.15
C GLU A 328 32.78 -4.05 -3.63
N LEU A 329 32.00 -3.20 -4.29
CA LEU A 329 32.44 -1.89 -4.78
C LEU A 329 32.80 -0.93 -3.62
N CYS A 330 32.23 -1.14 -2.44
CA CYS A 330 32.54 -0.42 -1.21
C CYS A 330 33.61 -1.12 -0.36
N GLY A 331 34.50 -1.90 -0.96
CA GLY A 331 35.61 -2.54 -0.25
C GLY A 331 35.21 -3.72 0.64
N GLY A 332 34.02 -4.28 0.44
CA GLY A 332 33.48 -5.39 1.25
C GLY A 332 32.72 -4.95 2.50
N GLU A 333 32.52 -3.64 2.72
CA GLU A 333 31.87 -3.11 3.92
C GLU A 333 30.36 -2.92 3.72
N GLU A 334 29.55 -3.81 4.32
CA GLU A 334 28.07 -3.73 4.26
C GLU A 334 27.54 -2.39 4.79
N ALA A 335 28.12 -1.89 5.89
CA ALA A 335 27.71 -0.63 6.50
C ALA A 335 27.96 0.57 5.58
N ALA A 336 29.08 0.58 4.84
CA ALA A 336 29.40 1.64 3.90
C ALA A 336 28.42 1.65 2.71
N ALA A 337 28.14 0.47 2.12
CA ALA A 337 27.15 0.34 1.06
C ALA A 337 25.74 0.79 1.50
N GLN A 338 25.32 0.41 2.72
CA GLN A 338 24.05 0.83 3.28
C GLN A 338 23.99 2.33 3.54
N ALA A 339 25.07 2.95 4.02
CA ALA A 339 25.15 4.39 4.23
C ALA A 339 25.04 5.16 2.91
N LEU A 340 25.74 4.70 1.87
CA LEU A 340 25.66 5.29 0.52
C LEU A 340 24.25 5.18 -0.06
N LEU A 341 23.61 4.00 0.01
CA LEU A 341 22.24 3.84 -0.45
C LEU A 341 21.25 4.68 0.36
N GLN A 342 21.47 4.81 1.67
CA GLN A 342 20.64 5.64 2.53
C GLN A 342 20.73 7.11 2.11
N GLU A 343 21.94 7.63 1.85
CA GLU A 343 22.14 9.00 1.40
C GLU A 343 21.39 9.26 0.08
N GLU A 344 21.49 8.35 -0.88
CA GLU A 344 20.79 8.44 -2.18
C GLU A 344 19.26 8.44 -2.03
N VAL A 345 18.72 7.57 -1.18
CA VAL A 345 17.27 7.50 -0.90
C VAL A 345 16.76 8.80 -0.28
N LEU A 346 17.53 9.41 0.62
CA LEU A 346 17.12 10.62 1.33
C LEU A 346 17.24 11.89 0.48
N GLN A 347 18.29 11.98 -0.34
CA GLN A 347 18.52 13.17 -1.16
C GLN A 347 17.67 13.20 -2.44
N ALA A 348 17.02 12.08 -2.78
CA ALA A 348 16.17 11.92 -3.96
C ALA A 348 16.87 12.33 -5.28
N ARG A 349 18.21 12.32 -5.30
CA ARG A 349 19.04 12.89 -6.38
C ARG A 349 18.70 12.28 -7.74
N LEU A 350 18.42 10.98 -7.77
CA LEU A 350 18.21 10.21 -8.99
C LEU A 350 16.81 10.36 -9.63
N LEU A 351 15.83 10.99 -8.96
CA LEU A 351 14.47 11.17 -9.48
C LEU A 351 14.06 12.63 -9.69
N ARG A 352 14.94 13.59 -9.40
CA ARG A 352 14.78 14.97 -9.86
C ARG A 352 14.81 14.95 -11.39
N THR A 353 13.65 14.94 -12.02
CA THR A 353 13.52 15.01 -13.49
C THR A 353 12.55 16.12 -13.84
N GLY A 354 13.09 17.09 -14.56
CA GLY A 354 12.40 18.27 -15.08
C GLY A 354 13.41 19.24 -15.69
N ALA A 355 14.57 19.39 -15.07
CA ALA A 355 15.71 20.11 -15.62
C ALA A 355 16.83 19.14 -16.00
N GLU A 356 17.51 19.46 -17.09
CA GLU A 356 18.67 18.79 -17.66
C GLU A 356 19.83 18.68 -16.66
N GLU A 357 19.77 17.78 -15.69
CA GLU A 357 20.97 17.37 -14.95
C GLU A 357 21.50 16.06 -15.51
N GLU A 358 22.70 16.18 -16.09
CA GLU A 358 23.54 15.09 -16.54
C GLU A 358 23.83 14.13 -15.38
N GLY A 359 23.47 12.85 -15.55
CA GLY A 359 23.93 11.80 -14.62
C GLY A 359 25.46 11.69 -14.63
N PRO A 360 26.06 10.90 -13.71
CA PRO A 360 27.49 10.61 -13.77
C PRO A 360 27.85 9.98 -15.13
N GLY A 361 28.44 10.80 -16.02
CA GLY A 361 28.75 10.44 -17.41
C GLY A 361 27.84 11.02 -18.51
N GLY A 362 26.94 11.97 -18.22
CA GLY A 362 26.13 12.66 -19.24
C GLY A 362 24.85 11.91 -19.70
N GLU A 363 24.60 10.70 -19.19
CA GLU A 363 23.41 9.90 -19.54
C GLU A 363 22.17 10.36 -18.74
N SER A 364 21.03 10.55 -19.41
CA SER A 364 19.75 10.80 -18.73
C SER A 364 19.29 9.58 -17.93
N MET A 365 18.66 9.79 -16.77
CA MET A 365 18.11 8.72 -15.92
C MET A 365 17.15 7.78 -16.67
N SER A 366 16.37 8.30 -17.63
CA SER A 366 15.49 7.50 -18.49
C SER A 366 16.27 6.61 -19.46
N ALA A 367 17.42 7.07 -19.96
CA ALA A 367 18.30 6.29 -20.80
C ALA A 367 18.98 5.17 -19.98
N MET A 368 19.50 5.51 -18.79
CA MET A 368 20.08 4.52 -17.86
C MET A 368 19.07 3.44 -17.50
N ALA A 369 17.83 3.81 -17.17
CA ALA A 369 16.75 2.85 -16.88
C ALA A 369 16.51 1.88 -18.03
N ARG A 370 16.32 2.40 -19.26
CA ARG A 370 16.07 1.58 -20.45
C ARG A 370 17.25 0.67 -20.78
N ARG A 371 18.48 1.18 -20.64
CA ARG A 371 19.71 0.41 -20.86
C ARG A 371 19.85 -0.73 -19.87
N LEU A 372 19.65 -0.46 -18.57
CA LEU A 372 19.75 -1.48 -17.52
C LEU A 372 18.62 -2.52 -17.62
N GLU A 373 17.38 -2.09 -17.90
CA GLU A 373 16.27 -3.01 -18.14
C GLU A 373 16.52 -3.89 -19.36
N ALA A 374 17.05 -3.33 -20.47
CA ALA A 374 17.44 -4.11 -21.63
C ALA A 374 18.59 -5.10 -21.30
N ALA A 375 19.61 -4.66 -20.56
CA ALA A 375 20.76 -5.48 -20.19
C ALA A 375 20.39 -6.62 -19.24
N LEU A 376 19.46 -6.40 -18.32
CA LEU A 376 18.89 -7.43 -17.44
C LEU A 376 17.80 -8.26 -18.14
N GLY A 377 17.51 -7.97 -19.41
CA GLY A 377 16.61 -8.73 -20.25
C GLY A 377 15.13 -8.57 -19.91
N LEU A 378 14.76 -7.39 -19.40
CA LEU A 378 13.44 -7.01 -18.90
C LEU A 378 12.63 -6.16 -19.90
N GLY A 379 13.10 -6.06 -21.14
CA GLY A 379 12.40 -5.35 -22.21
C GLY A 379 10.96 -5.86 -22.41
N PRO A 380 10.07 -5.02 -23.00
CA PRO A 380 8.65 -5.32 -23.09
C PRO A 380 8.42 -6.68 -23.77
N CYS A 381 7.97 -7.64 -22.99
CA CYS A 381 7.35 -8.87 -23.50
C CYS A 381 6.01 -8.48 -24.17
N GLY A 382 6.09 -7.94 -25.38
CA GLY A 382 4.95 -7.37 -26.07
C GLY A 382 5.23 -6.93 -27.51
N ALA A 383 6.05 -7.67 -28.27
CA ALA A 383 6.16 -7.49 -29.73
C ALA A 383 6.83 -8.65 -30.49
N ARG A 384 6.91 -9.87 -29.93
CA ARG A 384 7.26 -11.07 -30.71
C ARG A 384 6.22 -12.17 -30.54
N GLY A 385 4.97 -11.79 -30.86
CA GLY A 385 4.01 -12.69 -31.51
C GLY A 385 4.15 -12.64 -33.03
N GLY A 386 5.39 -12.50 -33.54
CA GLY A 386 5.69 -12.40 -34.96
C GLY A 386 6.50 -13.62 -35.39
N SER A 387 5.99 -14.31 -36.40
CA SER A 387 6.54 -15.47 -37.12
C SER A 387 7.92 -15.20 -37.76
N GLY A 388 8.93 -14.91 -36.95
CA GLY A 388 10.30 -14.77 -37.39
C GLY A 388 10.93 -16.15 -37.56
N LYS A 389 10.98 -16.65 -38.80
CA LYS A 389 11.92 -17.69 -39.23
C LYS A 389 13.34 -17.19 -38.95
N GLY A 390 13.86 -17.51 -37.76
CA GLY A 390 15.22 -17.23 -37.37
C GLY A 390 15.75 -18.46 -36.67
N SER A 391 16.37 -19.35 -37.45
CA SER A 391 17.33 -20.39 -37.05
C SER A 391 17.36 -20.72 -35.55
N THR A 392 16.30 -21.35 -35.04
CA THR A 392 16.41 -22.11 -33.80
C THR A 392 17.26 -23.32 -34.12
N CYS A 393 18.44 -23.40 -33.52
CA CYS A 393 19.14 -24.67 -33.39
C CYS A 393 18.18 -25.62 -32.66
N GLU A 394 17.55 -26.52 -33.42
CA GLU A 394 16.68 -27.56 -32.89
C GLU A 394 17.51 -28.45 -31.95
N GLY A 395 17.21 -28.43 -30.64
CA GLY A 395 17.79 -29.42 -29.73
C GLY A 395 17.99 -29.02 -28.27
N GLU A 396 17.95 -27.72 -27.90
CA GLU A 396 18.21 -27.38 -26.50
C GLU A 396 16.96 -27.50 -25.61
N PRO A 397 17.01 -28.29 -24.52
CA PRO A 397 15.88 -28.41 -23.60
C PRO A 397 15.59 -27.04 -22.97
N ALA A 398 14.31 -26.67 -22.85
CA ALA A 398 13.88 -25.37 -22.35
C ALA A 398 14.52 -24.96 -20.99
N GLY A 399 14.88 -25.92 -20.15
CA GLY A 399 15.60 -25.66 -18.90
C GLY A 399 17.00 -25.09 -19.08
N PHE A 400 17.73 -25.48 -20.13
CA PHE A 400 19.09 -25.01 -20.41
C PHE A 400 19.10 -23.53 -20.83
N VAL A 401 18.18 -23.13 -21.71
CA VAL A 401 18.00 -21.73 -22.14
C VAL A 401 17.69 -20.82 -20.95
N LEU A 402 16.82 -21.29 -20.05
CA LEU A 402 16.39 -20.57 -18.86
C LEU A 402 17.51 -20.37 -17.84
N GLU A 403 18.40 -21.36 -17.70
CA GLU A 403 19.60 -21.32 -16.85
C GLU A 403 20.65 -20.37 -17.44
N GLN A 404 20.87 -20.43 -18.75
CA GLN A 404 21.81 -19.56 -19.44
C GLN A 404 21.40 -18.08 -19.31
N GLN A 405 20.12 -17.76 -19.51
CA GLN A 405 19.58 -16.41 -19.31
C GLN A 405 19.78 -15.88 -17.89
N HIS A 406 19.67 -16.76 -16.88
CA HIS A 406 19.89 -16.39 -15.48
C HIS A 406 21.37 -16.06 -15.23
N LYS A 407 22.28 -16.90 -15.74
CA LYS A 407 23.74 -16.68 -15.64
C LYS A 407 24.17 -15.39 -16.33
N GLU A 408 23.63 -15.09 -17.50
CA GLU A 408 23.89 -13.84 -18.22
C GLU A 408 23.42 -12.60 -17.45
N ALA A 409 22.25 -12.69 -16.80
CA ALA A 409 21.75 -11.62 -15.95
C ALA A 409 22.67 -11.40 -14.73
N LEU A 410 23.12 -12.47 -14.06
CA LEU A 410 24.08 -12.37 -12.96
C LEU A 410 25.44 -11.80 -13.42
N ALA A 411 25.95 -12.24 -14.57
CA ALA A 411 27.17 -11.68 -15.14
C ALA A 411 27.03 -10.19 -15.46
N THR A 412 25.82 -9.73 -15.82
CA THR A 412 25.51 -8.31 -16.01
C THR A 412 25.55 -7.55 -14.69
N VAL A 413 24.96 -8.11 -13.61
CA VAL A 413 25.06 -7.53 -12.25
C VAL A 413 26.51 -7.33 -11.84
N GLN A 414 27.39 -8.29 -12.12
CA GLN A 414 28.81 -8.20 -11.79
C GLN A 414 29.57 -7.09 -12.54
N ARG A 415 29.03 -6.61 -13.66
CA ARG A 415 29.61 -5.50 -14.42
C ARG A 415 29.04 -4.14 -14.05
N LEU A 416 28.04 -4.08 -13.16
CA LEU A 416 27.45 -2.82 -12.74
C LEU A 416 28.48 -1.97 -11.99
N SER A 417 28.42 -0.68 -12.26
CA SER A 417 29.07 0.38 -11.51
C SER A 417 28.33 0.66 -10.20
N GLN A 418 28.96 1.45 -9.32
CA GLN A 418 28.35 1.86 -8.05
C GLN A 418 27.07 2.67 -8.27
N ALA A 419 27.07 3.61 -9.22
CA ALA A 419 25.92 4.44 -9.53
C ALA A 419 24.73 3.61 -10.05
N GLU A 420 24.98 2.61 -10.90
CA GLU A 420 23.92 1.72 -11.42
C GLU A 420 23.36 0.82 -10.31
N CYS A 421 24.20 0.33 -9.40
CA CYS A 421 23.74 -0.43 -8.24
C CYS A 421 22.82 0.44 -7.34
N LEU A 422 23.25 1.66 -7.01
CA LEU A 422 22.46 2.60 -6.23
C LEU A 422 21.12 2.91 -6.90
N PHE A 423 21.13 3.16 -8.21
CA PHE A 423 19.93 3.41 -9.00
C PHE A 423 18.92 2.25 -8.95
N LEU A 424 19.39 1.02 -9.20
CA LEU A 424 18.55 -0.17 -9.20
C LEU A 424 17.98 -0.47 -7.80
N LEU A 425 18.81 -0.35 -6.75
CA LEU A 425 18.38 -0.59 -5.37
C LEU A 425 17.42 0.49 -4.87
N HIS A 426 17.61 1.76 -5.25
CA HIS A 426 16.70 2.83 -4.91
C HIS A 426 15.31 2.60 -5.53
N ARG A 427 15.25 2.26 -6.83
CA ARG A 427 13.98 1.87 -7.48
C ARG A 427 13.28 0.71 -6.77
N TRP A 428 14.04 -0.30 -6.37
CA TRP A 428 13.52 -1.43 -5.62
C TRP A 428 12.96 -1.03 -4.25
N LEU A 429 13.62 -0.12 -3.52
CA LEU A 429 13.14 0.39 -2.23
C LEU A 429 11.85 1.22 -2.37
N ILE A 430 11.71 2.00 -3.44
CA ILE A 430 10.46 2.72 -3.76
C ILE A 430 9.33 1.73 -4.02
N ALA A 431 9.58 0.71 -4.85
CA ALA A 431 8.61 -0.35 -5.13
C ALA A 431 8.21 -1.13 -3.87
N LEU A 432 9.16 -1.40 -2.97
CA LEU A 432 8.90 -2.00 -1.67
C LEU A 432 8.00 -1.09 -0.80
N GLY A 433 8.22 0.23 -0.85
CA GLY A 433 7.34 1.24 -0.26
C GLY A 433 5.90 1.15 -0.78
N ALA A 434 5.73 1.24 -2.09
CA ALA A 434 4.45 1.17 -2.78
C ALA A 434 3.72 -0.18 -2.60
N SER A 435 4.44 -1.26 -2.31
CA SER A 435 3.87 -2.58 -2.02
C SER A 435 3.46 -2.76 -0.56
N ASP A 436 3.80 -1.83 0.33
CA ASP A 436 3.58 -1.94 1.78
C ASP A 436 2.75 -0.79 2.36
N CYS A 437 2.23 0.10 1.52
CA CYS A 437 1.34 1.19 1.90
C CYS A 437 -0.09 0.71 2.22
N SER A 438 -0.92 1.63 2.72
CA SER A 438 -2.37 1.45 2.87
C SER A 438 -3.13 2.50 2.07
N ILE A 439 -4.30 2.15 1.55
CA ILE A 439 -5.27 3.04 0.94
C ILE A 439 -6.39 3.28 1.95
N MET A 440 -6.62 4.54 2.31
CA MET A 440 -7.73 5.01 3.13
C MET A 440 -8.82 5.52 2.19
N LEU A 441 -9.99 4.89 2.20
CA LEU A 441 -11.16 5.28 1.40
C LEU A 441 -12.31 5.67 2.32
N ALA A 442 -12.63 6.96 2.38
CA ALA A 442 -13.78 7.49 3.09
C ALA A 442 -14.98 7.59 2.14
N ILE A 443 -16.17 7.21 2.58
CA ILE A 443 -17.40 7.18 1.77
C ILE A 443 -18.57 7.74 2.57
N ARG A 444 -19.41 8.54 1.92
CA ARG A 444 -20.65 9.12 2.43
C ARG A 444 -21.76 9.03 1.40
N ARG A 445 -23.01 8.94 1.86
CA ARG A 445 -24.18 9.06 0.98
C ARG A 445 -24.43 10.53 0.65
N CYS A 446 -24.69 10.83 -0.61
CA CYS A 446 -25.20 12.14 -1.01
C CYS A 446 -26.72 12.22 -0.78
N PRO A 447 -27.27 13.36 -0.32
CA PRO A 447 -28.72 13.55 -0.26
C PRO A 447 -29.36 13.38 -1.65
N ASP A 448 -30.51 12.72 -1.70
CA ASP A 448 -31.20 12.40 -2.97
C ASP A 448 -31.65 13.68 -3.74
N GLU A 449 -31.84 14.80 -3.04
CA GLU A 449 -32.22 16.11 -3.61
C GLU A 449 -31.03 16.99 -4.07
N ALA A 450 -29.78 16.58 -3.82
CA ALA A 450 -28.62 17.34 -4.27
C ALA A 450 -28.45 17.15 -5.79
N ALA A 451 -29.06 18.04 -6.58
CA ALA A 451 -28.84 18.18 -8.01
C ALA A 451 -27.44 18.77 -8.27
N LEU A 452 -26.39 18.00 -7.97
CA LEU A 452 -25.04 18.34 -8.41
C LEU A 452 -24.90 17.89 -9.88
N PRO A 453 -24.48 18.77 -10.80
CA PRO A 453 -24.08 18.33 -12.12
C PRO A 453 -22.89 17.37 -11.96
N LEU A 454 -23.04 16.14 -12.46
CA LEU A 454 -21.92 15.20 -12.62
C LEU A 454 -20.97 15.79 -13.66
N THR A 455 -20.09 16.72 -13.27
CA THR A 455 -18.94 17.07 -14.09
C THR A 455 -18.04 15.85 -14.12
N ARG A 456 -18.14 15.09 -15.23
CA ARG A 456 -17.35 13.90 -15.50
C ARG A 456 -15.87 14.22 -15.37
N PHE A 457 -15.20 13.58 -14.42
CA PHE A 457 -13.78 13.31 -14.58
C PHE A 457 -13.66 12.15 -15.56
N SER A 458 -13.27 12.46 -16.79
CA SER A 458 -13.01 11.45 -17.81
C SER A 458 -11.63 10.84 -17.52
N PRO A 459 -11.51 9.54 -17.19
CA PRO A 459 -10.21 8.92 -17.13
C PRO A 459 -9.64 8.85 -18.55
N VAL A 460 -8.49 9.48 -18.78
CA VAL A 460 -7.69 9.24 -19.98
C VAL A 460 -7.08 7.85 -19.82
N LEU A 461 -7.82 6.82 -20.24
CA LEU A 461 -7.28 5.49 -20.50
C LEU A 461 -6.50 5.55 -21.81
N GLY A 462 -5.18 5.30 -21.77
CA GLY A 462 -4.44 4.91 -22.98
C GLY A 462 -3.11 5.60 -23.28
N GLN A 463 -2.34 6.08 -22.30
CA GLN A 463 -0.94 6.43 -22.55
C GLN A 463 0.01 5.46 -21.85
N ASP A 464 0.96 4.94 -22.62
CA ASP A 464 2.00 4.01 -22.18
C ASP A 464 2.76 4.57 -20.97
N ALA A 465 2.78 3.78 -19.89
CA ALA A 465 3.45 4.09 -18.62
C ALA A 465 5.00 4.14 -18.70
N SER A 466 5.58 4.16 -19.89
CA SER A 466 7.03 4.21 -20.14
C SER A 466 7.57 5.63 -20.31
N SER A 467 6.69 6.63 -20.37
CA SER A 467 7.03 8.04 -20.52
C SER A 467 6.65 8.82 -19.26
N LEU A 468 7.64 9.10 -18.41
CA LEU A 468 7.55 10.05 -17.28
C LEU A 468 7.48 11.50 -17.77
N GLN A 469 6.51 11.82 -18.62
CA GLN A 469 6.21 13.22 -18.96
C GLN A 469 5.32 13.80 -17.84
N PRO A 470 5.57 15.04 -17.37
CA PRO A 470 4.74 15.68 -16.37
C PRO A 470 3.32 15.87 -16.91
N LEU A 471 2.36 15.10 -16.39
CA LEU A 471 0.92 15.34 -16.55
C LEU A 471 0.52 16.53 -15.66
N GLU A 472 1.08 17.71 -15.94
CA GLU A 472 0.85 18.95 -15.18
C GLU A 472 -0.57 19.51 -15.37
N SER A 473 -1.35 19.04 -16.34
CA SER A 473 -2.62 19.67 -16.71
C SER A 473 -3.88 19.17 -15.98
N PHE A 474 -3.77 18.23 -15.02
CA PHE A 474 -4.95 17.69 -14.32
C PHE A 474 -4.86 17.59 -12.79
N CYS A 475 -3.84 18.18 -12.17
CA CYS A 475 -3.74 18.23 -10.70
C CYS A 475 -4.57 19.39 -10.13
N GLN A 476 -5.90 19.27 -10.15
CA GLN A 476 -6.72 20.04 -9.22
C GLN A 476 -6.43 19.54 -7.81
N SER A 477 -6.22 20.48 -6.88
CA SER A 477 -6.04 20.19 -5.46
C SER A 477 -7.14 19.27 -4.93
N ALA A 478 -6.81 18.40 -3.97
CA ALA A 478 -7.70 17.48 -3.25
C ALA A 478 -8.83 18.15 -2.42
N SER A 479 -9.38 19.25 -2.90
CA SER A 479 -10.42 20.03 -2.21
C SER A 479 -11.82 19.45 -2.37
N GLU A 480 -12.05 18.58 -3.36
CA GLU A 480 -13.38 18.06 -3.67
C GLU A 480 -13.43 16.52 -3.59
N PRO A 481 -14.51 15.96 -3.03
CA PRO A 481 -14.70 14.52 -3.01
C PRO A 481 -15.13 13.99 -4.39
N GLY A 482 -14.72 12.78 -4.72
CA GLY A 482 -15.20 12.05 -5.89
C GLY A 482 -16.67 11.64 -5.73
N LEU A 483 -17.37 11.43 -6.85
CA LEU A 483 -18.77 11.04 -6.87
C LEU A 483 -18.96 9.74 -7.64
N LEU A 484 -19.76 8.83 -7.08
CA LEU A 484 -20.18 7.57 -7.69
C LEU A 484 -21.71 7.49 -7.72
N SER A 485 -22.28 7.25 -8.89
CA SER A 485 -23.68 6.85 -9.04
C SER A 485 -23.75 5.33 -9.14
N PHE A 486 -23.98 4.68 -8.01
CA PHE A 486 -23.95 3.24 -7.87
C PHE A 486 -25.35 2.64 -8.03
N ARG A 487 -25.50 1.62 -8.88
CA ARG A 487 -26.69 0.77 -8.93
C ARG A 487 -26.27 -0.63 -8.49
N PRO A 488 -26.79 -1.15 -7.36
CA PRO A 488 -26.54 -2.52 -6.96
C PRO A 488 -26.96 -3.47 -8.08
N THR A 489 -26.16 -4.49 -8.35
CA THR A 489 -26.58 -5.58 -9.25
C THR A 489 -27.87 -6.19 -8.72
N PRO A 490 -28.92 -6.38 -9.55
CA PRO A 490 -30.16 -6.97 -9.09
C PRO A 490 -29.94 -8.44 -8.68
N PRO A 491 -30.63 -8.93 -7.64
CA PRO A 491 -30.51 -10.32 -7.23
C PRO A 491 -30.97 -11.25 -8.36
N ALA A 492 -30.34 -12.42 -8.47
CA ALA A 492 -30.56 -13.39 -9.55
C ALA A 492 -32.01 -13.90 -9.69
N GLN A 493 -32.87 -13.67 -8.69
CA GLN A 493 -34.28 -14.08 -8.69
C GLN A 493 -35.22 -12.91 -8.39
N GLY A 494 -35.65 -12.19 -9.44
CA GLY A 494 -36.92 -11.44 -9.46
C GLY A 494 -37.10 -10.29 -8.45
N GLY A 495 -36.04 -9.80 -7.80
CA GLY A 495 -36.12 -8.68 -6.86
C GLY A 495 -36.50 -7.36 -7.55
N ARG A 496 -37.16 -6.44 -6.82
CA ARG A 496 -37.42 -5.07 -7.30
C ARG A 496 -36.10 -4.37 -7.64
N GLU A 497 -36.05 -3.69 -8.79
CA GLU A 497 -34.93 -2.80 -9.13
C GLU A 497 -34.70 -1.79 -7.99
N ARG A 498 -33.47 -1.77 -7.46
CA ARG A 498 -33.06 -0.77 -6.48
C ARG A 498 -32.71 0.53 -7.24
N GLY A 499 -33.22 1.65 -6.74
CA GLY A 499 -32.84 2.97 -7.25
C GLY A 499 -31.34 3.21 -7.12
N ALA A 500 -30.79 4.03 -8.01
CA ALA A 500 -29.38 4.41 -7.94
C ALA A 500 -29.08 5.16 -6.64
N VAL A 501 -27.97 4.82 -6.01
CA VAL A 501 -27.43 5.48 -4.81
C VAL A 501 -26.30 6.38 -5.23
N ARG A 502 -26.30 7.63 -4.76
CA ARG A 502 -25.18 8.55 -4.97
C ARG A 502 -24.26 8.53 -3.76
N LEU A 503 -22.99 8.24 -3.99
CA LEU A 503 -21.95 8.19 -2.97
C LEU A 503 -20.92 9.28 -3.28
N ALA A 504 -20.51 10.01 -2.25
CA ALA A 504 -19.32 10.84 -2.26
C ALA A 504 -18.18 10.07 -1.60
N TYR A 505 -16.96 10.19 -2.12
CA TYR A 505 -15.80 9.50 -1.57
C TYR A 505 -14.52 10.33 -1.59
N ALA A 506 -13.56 9.98 -0.74
CA ALA A 506 -12.23 10.55 -0.72
C ALA A 506 -11.18 9.45 -0.50
N MET A 507 -10.06 9.55 -1.19
CA MET A 507 -9.00 8.53 -1.20
C MET A 507 -7.65 9.11 -0.84
N HIS A 508 -6.97 8.46 0.09
CA HIS A 508 -5.62 8.83 0.51
C HIS A 508 -4.74 7.60 0.63
N VAL A 509 -3.45 7.74 0.39
CA VAL A 509 -2.45 6.70 0.63
C VAL A 509 -1.58 7.08 1.81
N VAL A 510 -1.45 6.14 2.75
CA VAL A 510 -0.63 6.29 3.96
C VAL A 510 0.47 5.22 4.01
N ASP A 511 1.44 5.37 4.91
CA ASP A 511 2.59 4.47 5.08
C ASP A 511 3.56 4.41 3.86
N LEU A 512 3.70 5.52 3.12
CA LEU A 512 4.57 5.67 1.94
C LEU A 512 6.01 6.14 2.23
N GLY A 513 6.45 6.15 3.49
CA GLY A 513 7.81 6.61 3.83
C GLY A 513 8.94 5.77 3.21
N PRO A 514 10.16 6.33 3.12
CA PRO A 514 11.31 5.63 2.55
C PRO A 514 11.64 4.37 3.35
N LYS A 515 11.93 3.27 2.63
CA LYS A 515 12.33 2.01 3.26
C LYS A 515 13.84 2.01 3.49
N PRO A 516 14.33 1.57 4.66
CA PRO A 516 15.76 1.61 4.94
C PRO A 516 16.52 0.55 4.12
N PRO A 517 17.77 0.82 3.69
CA PRO A 517 18.64 -0.12 2.96
C PRO A 517 18.77 -1.50 3.59
N THR A 518 18.76 -1.57 4.92
CA THR A 518 18.76 -2.84 5.68
C THR A 518 17.63 -3.79 5.27
N LYS A 519 16.55 -3.27 4.67
CA LYS A 519 15.46 -4.12 4.16
C LYS A 519 15.87 -5.02 3.02
N VAL A 520 16.82 -4.62 2.17
CA VAL A 520 17.22 -5.42 0.99
C VAL A 520 17.70 -6.80 1.42
N LEU A 521 18.75 -6.85 2.26
CA LEU A 521 19.31 -8.12 2.75
C LEU A 521 18.35 -8.86 3.68
N SER A 522 17.58 -8.14 4.52
CA SER A 522 16.60 -8.81 5.38
C SER A 522 15.51 -9.55 4.60
N LYS A 523 15.10 -9.00 3.44
CA LYS A 523 14.09 -9.59 2.57
C LYS A 523 14.69 -10.74 1.76
N ALA A 524 15.92 -10.59 1.28
CA ALA A 524 16.64 -11.67 0.58
C ALA A 524 16.82 -12.90 1.47
N ARG A 525 17.26 -12.71 2.72
CA ARG A 525 17.42 -13.81 3.71
C ARG A 525 16.10 -14.50 4.06
N LEU A 526 15.00 -13.74 4.11
CA LEU A 526 13.67 -14.29 4.37
C LEU A 526 13.15 -15.14 3.20
N GLU A 527 13.65 -14.90 1.99
CA GLU A 527 13.12 -15.51 0.77
C GLU A 527 13.23 -17.02 0.77
N ASP A 528 14.35 -17.58 1.21
CA ASP A 528 14.57 -19.02 1.24
C ASP A 528 13.53 -19.76 2.10
N GLY A 529 13.16 -19.16 3.25
CA GLY A 529 12.10 -19.69 4.10
C GLY A 529 10.74 -19.70 3.40
N ILE A 530 10.43 -18.66 2.63
CA ILE A 530 9.17 -18.55 1.89
C ILE A 530 9.10 -19.56 0.76
N ILE A 531 10.19 -19.71 0.00
CA ILE A 531 10.30 -20.69 -1.08
C ILE A 531 10.18 -22.11 -0.53
N ALA A 532 10.87 -22.42 0.57
CA ALA A 532 10.79 -23.73 1.20
C ALA A 532 9.37 -24.06 1.68
N ALA A 533 8.65 -23.08 2.27
CA ALA A 533 7.26 -23.27 2.66
C ALA A 533 6.33 -23.49 1.46
N ALA A 534 6.53 -22.75 0.37
CA ALA A 534 5.74 -22.90 -0.85
C ALA A 534 5.94 -24.28 -1.51
N GLN A 535 7.18 -24.78 -1.56
CA GLN A 535 7.50 -26.09 -2.12
C GLN A 535 6.92 -27.25 -1.30
N ARG A 536 6.98 -27.17 0.04
CA ARG A 536 6.36 -28.19 0.92
C ARG A 536 4.85 -28.32 0.68
N ALA A 537 4.15 -27.19 0.59
CA ALA A 537 2.71 -27.17 0.31
C ALA A 537 2.35 -27.83 -1.03
N GLY A 538 3.17 -27.60 -2.07
CA GLY A 538 2.98 -28.20 -3.40
C GLY A 538 3.19 -29.72 -3.42
N SER A 539 4.13 -30.25 -2.64
CA SER A 539 4.36 -31.69 -2.52
C SER A 539 3.23 -32.40 -1.77
N SER A 540 2.73 -31.84 -0.67
CA SER A 540 1.59 -32.41 0.07
C SER A 540 0.29 -32.43 -0.75
N ALA A 541 0.05 -31.44 -1.60
CA ALA A 541 -1.11 -31.43 -2.51
C ALA A 541 -1.01 -32.51 -3.60
N LYS A 542 0.20 -32.76 -4.14
CA LYS A 542 0.43 -33.83 -5.12
C LYS A 542 0.29 -35.22 -4.50
N GLU A 543 0.78 -35.42 -3.27
CA GLU A 543 0.62 -36.69 -2.55
C GLU A 543 -0.85 -36.96 -2.18
N ALA A 544 -1.61 -35.94 -1.77
CA ALA A 544 -3.04 -36.07 -1.52
C ALA A 544 -3.83 -36.40 -2.80
N SER A 545 -3.46 -35.77 -3.92
CA SER A 545 -4.07 -36.06 -5.23
C SER A 545 -3.74 -37.48 -5.71
N GLN A 546 -2.51 -37.96 -5.52
CA GLN A 546 -2.11 -39.33 -5.88
C GLN A 546 -2.77 -40.41 -5.02
N ARG A 547 -3.02 -40.13 -3.72
CA ARG A 547 -3.81 -41.02 -2.85
C ARG A 547 -5.28 -41.08 -3.24
N SER A 548 -5.85 -39.97 -3.75
CA SER A 548 -7.24 -39.95 -4.26
C SER A 548 -7.41 -40.65 -5.61
N SER A 549 -6.38 -40.64 -6.48
CA SER A 549 -6.40 -41.35 -7.76
C SER A 549 -6.03 -42.83 -7.66
N GLY A 550 -5.39 -43.27 -6.57
CA GLY A 550 -5.03 -44.67 -6.32
C GLY A 550 -6.19 -45.54 -5.81
N ALA A 551 -7.35 -44.97 -5.53
CA ALA A 551 -8.52 -45.69 -4.99
C ALA A 551 -9.51 -46.18 -6.08
N VAL A 552 -9.21 -46.00 -7.37
CA VAL A 552 -10.05 -46.48 -8.47
C VAL A 552 -9.25 -47.40 -9.39
N SER A 553 -8.88 -48.59 -8.90
CA SER A 553 -8.56 -49.75 -9.75
C SER A 553 -8.42 -51.03 -8.91
N THR A 554 -9.50 -51.48 -8.28
CA THR A 554 -9.70 -52.91 -7.98
C THR A 554 -11.20 -53.18 -7.90
N HIS A 555 -11.81 -53.54 -9.02
CA HIS A 555 -12.97 -54.41 -9.08
C HIS A 555 -12.84 -55.34 -10.28
#